data_AF-A0A0B8PR33-F1
#
_entry.id   AF-A0A0B8PR33-F1
#
_cell.length_a   1.000
_cell.length_b   1.000
_cell.length_c   1.000
_cell.angle_alpha   90.00
_cell.angle_beta   90.00
_cell.angle_gamma   90.00
#
_symmetry.space_group_name_H-M   'P 1'
#
loop_
_entity.id
_entity.type
_entity.pdbx_description
1 polymer ?
#
loop_
_entity_poly.entity_id
_entity_poly.type
_entity_poly.pdbx_seq_one_letter_code
_entity_poly.pdbx_strand_id
1 'polypeptide(L)'
;MSEEEGMLVADLEVQFAEMDGYMAEAKAGELLLAVGIPEEQHFGLMSEVAPGWKLRVLLAQVLFADPHIMLLDEPTNNLDMDTIRWLEETLNQRNCTMIIISHDRHFLNSVCTTWLTWITVSFAFIQVTTMNT
;
A
#
# COMPACT_ATOMS: atom_id res chain seq x y z
N MET A 1 -19.13 17.85 -30.81
CA MET A 1 -17.72 17.53 -30.56
C MET A 1 -16.92 18.32 -31.57
N SER A 2 -16.14 19.30 -31.11
CA SER A 2 -15.16 19.97 -31.96
C SER A 2 -13.99 19.03 -32.27
N GLU A 3 -13.23 19.32 -33.31
CA GLU A 3 -12.03 18.55 -33.68
C GLU A 3 -10.99 18.55 -32.54
N GLU A 4 -10.89 19.65 -31.78
CA GLU A 4 -10.05 19.78 -30.58
C GLU A 4 -10.52 18.87 -29.42
N GLU A 5 -11.83 18.76 -29.17
CA GLU A 5 -12.38 17.85 -28.15
C GLU A 5 -12.10 16.38 -28.50
N GLY A 6 -12.12 16.04 -29.80
CA GLY A 6 -11.81 14.70 -30.28
C GLY A 6 -10.34 14.31 -30.07
N MET A 7 -9.41 15.25 -30.30
CA MET A 7 -7.97 15.04 -30.03
C MET A 7 -7.67 14.90 -28.54
N LEU A 8 -8.30 15.73 -27.69
CA LEU A 8 -8.12 15.64 -26.24
C LEU A 8 -8.58 14.27 -25.68
N VAL A 9 -9.72 13.76 -26.15
CA VAL A 9 -10.23 12.44 -25.74
C VAL A 9 -9.28 11.33 -26.18
N ALA A 10 -8.72 11.41 -27.40
CA ALA A 10 -7.76 10.44 -27.89
C ALA A 10 -6.47 10.42 -27.04
N ASP A 11 -5.94 11.59 -26.68
CA ASP A 11 -4.75 11.70 -25.83
C ASP A 11 -4.99 11.15 -24.43
N LEU A 12 -6.17 11.40 -23.85
CA LEU A 12 -6.57 10.87 -22.55
C LEU A 12 -6.77 9.35 -22.56
N GLU A 13 -7.34 8.78 -23.62
CA GLU A 13 -7.46 7.33 -23.80
C GLU A 13 -6.10 6.66 -23.89
N VAL A 14 -5.15 7.27 -24.59
CA VAL A 14 -3.76 6.77 -24.66
C VAL A 14 -3.11 6.80 -23.28
N GLN A 15 -3.21 7.91 -22.55
CA GLN A 15 -2.67 8.00 -21.18
C GLN A 15 -3.33 7.00 -20.23
N PHE A 16 -4.64 6.81 -20.32
CA PHE A 16 -5.38 5.85 -19.50
C PHE A 16 -4.94 4.41 -19.80
N ALA A 17 -4.73 4.08 -21.08
CA ALA A 17 -4.21 2.79 -21.48
C ALA A 17 -2.75 2.57 -21.02
N GLU A 18 -1.88 3.60 -21.10
CA GLU A 18 -0.49 3.54 -20.63
C GLU A 18 -0.38 3.35 -19.11
N MET A 19 -1.36 3.84 -18.35
CA MET A 19 -1.41 3.69 -16.89
C MET A 19 -2.07 2.37 -16.44
N ASP A 20 -2.26 1.40 -17.34
CA ASP A 20 -2.99 0.15 -17.08
C ASP A 20 -4.40 0.41 -16.50
N GLY A 21 -5.06 1.50 -16.92
CA GLY A 21 -6.33 1.94 -16.36
C GLY A 21 -7.45 0.88 -16.46
N TYR A 22 -7.41 0.03 -17.48
CA TYR A 22 -8.33 -1.09 -17.65
C TYR A 22 -8.11 -2.23 -16.65
N MET A 23 -6.91 -2.35 -16.07
CA MET A 23 -6.56 -3.35 -15.04
C MET A 23 -6.62 -2.76 -13.62
N ALA A 24 -6.78 -1.44 -13.50
CA ALA A 24 -6.77 -0.72 -12.23
C ALA A 24 -7.82 -1.24 -11.25
N GLU A 25 -9.05 -1.47 -11.71
CA GLU A 25 -10.15 -1.96 -10.86
C GLU A 25 -9.89 -3.39 -10.37
N ALA A 26 -9.43 -4.28 -11.26
CA ALA A 26 -9.07 -5.65 -10.91
C ALA A 26 -7.93 -5.67 -9.88
N LYS A 27 -6.87 -4.90 -10.09
CA LYS A 27 -5.73 -4.78 -9.18
C LYS A 27 -6.13 -4.20 -7.82
N ALA A 28 -7.01 -3.19 -7.81
CA ALA A 28 -7.53 -2.61 -6.57
C ALA A 28 -8.37 -3.65 -5.79
N GLY A 29 -9.22 -4.41 -6.48
CA GLY A 29 -10.00 -5.49 -5.88
C GLY A 29 -9.14 -6.59 -5.26
N GLU A 30 -8.10 -7.03 -5.97
CA GLU A 30 -7.13 -8.02 -5.47
C GLU A 30 -6.42 -7.53 -4.19
N LEU A 31 -5.97 -6.27 -4.16
CA LEU A 31 -5.33 -5.69 -2.98
C LEU A 31 -6.30 -5.57 -1.80
N LEU A 32 -7.55 -5.16 -2.04
CA LEU A 32 -8.57 -5.05 -1.00
C LEU A 32 -8.94 -6.42 -0.42
N LEU A 33 -9.07 -7.44 -1.26
CA LEU A 33 -9.25 -8.82 -0.84
C LEU A 33 -8.09 -9.32 0.00
N ALA A 34 -6.86 -9.02 -0.43
CA ALA A 34 -5.66 -9.49 0.25
C ALA A 34 -5.45 -8.85 1.64
N VAL A 35 -5.93 -7.63 1.86
CA VAL A 35 -6.00 -7.01 3.20
C VAL A 35 -7.22 -7.47 4.02
N GLY A 36 -8.04 -8.37 3.48
CA GLY A 36 -9.18 -8.99 4.16
C GLY A 36 -10.51 -8.24 4.03
N ILE A 37 -10.67 -7.36 3.04
CA ILE A 37 -11.93 -6.64 2.79
C ILE A 37 -12.74 -7.38 1.72
N PRO A 38 -13.95 -7.86 2.04
CA PRO A 38 -14.79 -8.62 1.10
C PRO A 38 -15.30 -7.73 -0.04
N GLU A 39 -15.51 -8.32 -1.22
CA GLU A 39 -15.98 -7.62 -2.44
C GLU A 39 -17.28 -6.85 -2.23
N GLU A 40 -18.17 -7.36 -1.38
CA GLU A 40 -19.44 -6.71 -1.03
C GLU A 40 -19.24 -5.29 -0.44
N GLN A 41 -18.08 -5.03 0.18
CA GLN A 41 -17.74 -3.74 0.79
C GLN A 41 -16.82 -2.87 -0.08
N HIS A 42 -16.42 -3.32 -1.28
CA HIS A 42 -15.54 -2.54 -2.16
C HIS A 42 -16.18 -1.23 -2.64
N PHE A 43 -17.51 -1.23 -2.79
CA PHE A 43 -18.30 -0.08 -3.26
C PHE A 43 -18.96 0.71 -2.13
N GLY A 44 -18.73 0.33 -0.87
CA GLY A 44 -19.30 0.98 0.31
C GLY A 44 -18.64 2.34 0.60
N LEU A 45 -19.32 3.18 1.40
CA LEU A 45 -18.74 4.46 1.81
C LEU A 45 -17.66 4.25 2.89
N MET A 46 -16.56 4.99 2.82
CA MET A 46 -15.52 5.00 3.86
C MET A 46 -16.04 5.42 5.26
N SER A 47 -17.22 6.05 5.33
CA SER A 47 -17.90 6.35 6.59
C SER A 47 -18.50 5.12 7.27
N GLU A 48 -18.85 4.08 6.50
CA GLU A 48 -19.49 2.85 6.96
C GLU A 48 -18.46 1.77 7.36
N VAL A 49 -17.22 1.92 6.89
CA VAL A 49 -16.10 1.03 7.23
C VAL A 49 -15.67 1.25 8.68
N ALA A 50 -15.51 0.15 9.42
CA ALA A 50 -15.03 0.18 10.81
C ALA A 50 -13.64 0.86 10.90
N PRO A 51 -13.34 1.64 11.95
CA PRO A 51 -12.07 2.35 12.08
C PRO A 51 -10.83 1.47 11.92
N GLY A 52 -10.87 0.22 12.43
CA GLY A 52 -9.76 -0.72 12.30
C GLY A 52 -9.54 -1.21 10.86
N TRP A 53 -10.57 -1.17 10.02
CA TRP A 53 -10.49 -1.57 8.61
C TRP A 53 -10.08 -0.40 7.70
N LYS A 54 -10.23 0.84 8.16
CA LYS A 54 -9.76 2.03 7.42
C LYS A 54 -8.25 1.98 7.20
N LEU A 55 -7.49 1.50 8.18
CA LEU A 55 -6.04 1.33 8.03
C LEU A 55 -5.71 0.32 6.91
N ARG A 56 -6.48 -0.77 6.81
CA ARG A 56 -6.35 -1.78 5.74
C ARG A 56 -6.62 -1.17 4.37
N VAL A 57 -7.67 -0.36 4.24
CA VAL A 57 -7.97 0.37 2.99
C VAL A 57 -6.83 1.33 2.62
N LEU A 58 -6.33 2.11 3.58
CA LEU A 58 -5.21 3.04 3.35
C LEU A 58 -3.95 2.29 2.92
N LEU A 59 -3.67 1.14 3.53
CA LEU A 59 -2.55 0.29 3.14
C LEU A 59 -2.70 -0.21 1.69
N ALA A 60 -3.89 -0.69 1.32
CA ALA A 60 -4.18 -1.10 -0.04
C ALA A 60 -4.02 0.06 -1.05
N GLN A 61 -4.42 1.28 -0.68
CA GLN A 61 -4.20 2.47 -1.50
C GLN A 61 -2.72 2.79 -1.71
N VAL A 62 -1.91 2.70 -0.66
CA VAL A 62 -0.45 2.93 -0.76
C VAL A 62 0.21 1.85 -1.62
N LEU A 63 -0.19 0.58 -1.46
CA LEU A 63 0.30 -0.53 -2.28
C LEU A 63 -0.15 -0.43 -3.75
N PHE A 64 -1.32 0.13 -4.01
CA PHE A 64 -1.83 0.37 -5.36
C PHE A 64 -1.06 1.49 -6.07
N ALA A 65 -0.76 2.57 -5.36
CA ALA A 65 -0.04 3.73 -5.89
C ALA A 65 1.43 3.43 -6.28
N ASP A 66 1.98 2.32 -5.79
CA ASP A 66 3.35 1.86 -6.07
C ASP A 66 4.44 2.95 -5.95
N PRO A 67 4.56 3.62 -4.79
CA PRO A 67 5.48 4.72 -4.63
C PRO A 67 6.95 4.25 -4.52
N HIS A 68 7.87 5.07 -5.00
CA HIS A 68 9.31 4.86 -4.84
C HIS A 68 9.77 4.90 -3.38
N ILE A 69 9.07 5.66 -2.53
CA ILE A 69 9.32 5.78 -1.09
C ILE A 69 8.02 5.56 -0.32
N MET A 70 8.04 4.67 0.67
CA MET A 70 6.89 4.33 1.48
C MET A 70 7.18 4.64 2.96
N LEU A 71 6.25 5.32 3.63
CA LEU A 71 6.30 5.55 5.07
C LEU A 71 5.15 4.75 5.71
N LEU A 72 5.47 3.81 6.59
CA LEU A 72 4.50 2.97 7.28
C LEU A 72 4.64 3.19 8.78
N ASP A 73 3.57 3.66 9.42
CA ASP A 73 3.48 3.82 10.87
C ASP A 73 2.54 2.77 11.46
N GLU A 74 3.11 1.85 12.25
CA GLU A 74 2.47 0.68 12.85
C GLU A 74 1.56 -0.10 11.87
N PRO A 75 2.11 -0.56 10.72
CA PRO A 75 1.30 -1.18 9.66
C PRO A 75 0.70 -2.53 10.04
N THR A 76 1.25 -3.20 11.06
CA THR A 76 0.75 -4.49 11.57
C THR A 76 -0.46 -4.34 12.50
N ASN A 77 -0.80 -3.11 12.90
CA ASN A 77 -1.89 -2.88 13.83
C ASN A 77 -3.24 -3.23 13.19
N ASN A 78 -4.13 -3.89 13.95
CA ASN A 78 -5.43 -4.37 13.47
C ASN A 78 -5.35 -5.35 12.28
N LEU A 79 -4.19 -5.93 11.97
CA LEU A 79 -4.03 -7.02 11.02
C LEU A 79 -4.05 -8.38 11.73
N ASP A 80 -4.61 -9.37 11.06
CA ASP A 80 -4.52 -10.78 11.43
C ASP A 80 -3.19 -11.38 10.94
N MET A 81 -2.77 -12.48 11.55
CA MET A 81 -1.47 -13.10 11.27
C MET A 81 -1.28 -13.49 9.81
N ASP A 82 -2.34 -13.91 9.13
CA ASP A 82 -2.28 -14.31 7.72
C ASP A 82 -2.09 -13.08 6.83
N THR A 83 -2.80 -11.98 7.11
CA THR A 83 -2.62 -10.70 6.42
C THR A 83 -1.24 -10.09 6.67
N ILE A 84 -0.67 -10.25 7.88
CA ILE A 84 0.70 -9.79 8.18
C ILE A 84 1.71 -10.53 7.30
N ARG A 85 1.61 -11.86 7.19
CA ARG A 85 2.52 -12.65 6.34
C ARG A 85 2.40 -12.27 4.87
N TRP A 86 1.18 -12.09 4.38
CA TRP A 86 0.95 -11.60 3.02
C TRP A 86 1.59 -10.22 2.80
N LEU A 87 1.49 -9.31 3.77
CA LEU A 87 2.11 -8.00 3.72
C LEU A 87 3.64 -8.11 3.68
N GLU A 88 4.23 -8.97 4.52
CA GLU A 88 5.69 -9.22 4.52
C GLU A 88 6.19 -9.69 3.14
N GLU A 89 5.51 -10.67 2.54
CA GLU A 89 5.85 -11.18 1.21
C GLU A 89 5.67 -10.11 0.13
N THR A 90 4.59 -9.34 0.20
CA THR A 90 4.27 -8.26 -0.76
C THR A 90 5.30 -7.13 -0.70
N LEU A 91 5.73 -6.74 0.51
CA LEU A 91 6.75 -5.72 0.69
C LEU A 91 8.13 -6.21 0.22
N ASN A 92 8.47 -7.48 0.47
CA ASN A 92 9.73 -8.08 0.01
C ASN A 92 9.83 -8.21 -1.51
N GLN A 93 8.71 -8.33 -2.22
CA GLN A 93 8.69 -8.39 -3.69
C GLN A 93 8.84 -7.01 -4.36
N ARG A 94 8.69 -5.92 -3.60
CA ARG A 94 8.71 -4.56 -4.14
C ARG A 94 10.08 -3.92 -4.02
N ASN A 95 10.55 -3.34 -5.12
CA ASN A 95 11.76 -2.52 -5.15
C ASN A 95 11.43 -1.07 -4.77
N CYS A 96 11.06 -0.83 -3.51
CA CYS A 96 10.82 0.51 -3.00
C CYS A 96 11.62 0.81 -1.72
N THR A 97 11.85 2.10 -1.48
CA THR A 97 12.52 2.57 -0.26
C THR A 97 11.49 2.64 0.87
N MET A 98 11.57 1.76 1.86
CA MET A 98 10.58 1.68 2.93
C MET A 98 11.09 2.24 4.25
N ILE A 99 10.30 3.11 4.87
CA ILE A 99 10.50 3.63 6.21
C ILE A 99 9.39 3.07 7.08
N ILE A 100 9.72 2.13 7.97
CA ILE A 100 8.74 1.45 8.81
C ILE A 100 8.98 1.85 10.27
N ILE A 101 7.90 2.25 10.93
CA ILE A 101 7.79 2.45 12.36
C ILE A 101 6.95 1.32 12.92
N SER A 102 7.52 0.45 13.74
CA SER A 102 6.74 -0.55 14.46
C SER A 102 7.43 -1.01 15.73
N HIS A 103 6.63 -1.47 16.70
CA HIS A 103 7.11 -2.21 17.86
C HIS A 103 7.19 -3.73 17.61
N ASP A 104 6.68 -4.23 16.48
CA ASP A 104 6.70 -5.65 16.15
C ASP A 104 8.07 -6.09 15.58
N ARG A 105 8.81 -6.83 16.41
CA ARG A 105 10.13 -7.34 16.05
C ARG A 105 10.07 -8.44 14.99
N HIS A 106 9.00 -9.25 14.95
CA HIS A 106 8.91 -10.35 13.98
C HIS A 106 8.73 -9.79 12.57
N PHE A 107 7.79 -8.85 12.41
CA PHE A 107 7.55 -8.16 11.15
C PHE A 107 8.81 -7.45 10.61
N LEU A 108 9.50 -6.70 11.47
CA LEU A 108 10.73 -6.02 11.07
C LEU A 108 11.83 -7.01 10.66
N ASN A 109 11.92 -8.20 11.28
CA ASN A 109 12.94 -9.19 10.89
C ASN A 109 12.67 -9.81 9.52
N SER A 110 11.40 -9.93 9.12
CA SER A 110 11.03 -10.52 7.83
C SER A 110 11.23 -9.58 6.65
N VAL A 111 11.06 -8.27 6.85
CA VAL A 111 10.99 -7.28 5.75
C VAL A 111 12.27 -6.42 5.65
N CYS A 112 13.00 -6.25 6.76
CA CYS A 112 14.02 -5.21 6.84
C CYS A 112 15.46 -5.75 6.79
N THR A 113 16.26 -5.24 5.86
CA THR A 113 17.69 -5.59 5.71
C THR A 113 18.59 -4.84 6.69
N THR A 114 18.18 -3.65 7.15
CA THR A 114 19.00 -2.76 8.00
C THR A 114 18.17 -2.18 9.14
N TRP A 115 18.74 -2.18 10.35
CA TRP A 115 18.06 -1.70 11.56
C TRP A 115 18.68 -0.38 12.05
N LEU A 116 17.84 0.63 12.29
CA LEU A 116 18.23 1.83 13.03
C LEU A 116 17.50 1.82 14.37
N THR A 117 18.26 1.63 15.45
CA THR A 117 17.71 1.63 16.82
C THR A 117 17.83 3.03 17.41
N TRP A 118 16.71 3.69 17.66
CA TRP A 118 16.67 4.95 18.39
C TRP A 118 16.59 4.65 19.90
N ILE A 119 17.65 4.99 20.66
CA ILE A 119 17.64 4.97 22.13
C ILE A 119 17.39 6.40 22.62
N THR A 120 16.12 6.77 22.75
CA THR A 120 15.69 7.84 23.66
C THR A 120 14.28 7.53 24.19
N VAL A 121 14.02 7.94 25.42
CA VAL A 121 12.80 7.75 26.21
C VAL A 121 11.54 8.03 25.38
N SER A 122 10.60 7.07 25.33
CA SER A 122 9.40 6.93 24.48
C SER A 122 9.61 6.23 23.13
N PHE A 123 8.99 5.05 23.04
CA PHE A 123 8.97 4.11 21.93
C PHE A 123 8.47 4.74 20.62
N ALA A 124 9.37 4.93 19.66
CA ALA A 124 9.06 5.00 18.23
C ALA A 124 10.33 4.61 17.46
N PHE A 125 10.28 3.55 16.66
CA PHE A 125 11.38 3.14 15.78
C PHE A 125 11.20 3.82 14.42
N ILE A 126 12.20 4.50 13.86
CA ILE A 126 12.12 5.00 12.47
C ILE A 126 13.20 4.30 11.67
N GLN A 127 12.82 3.49 10.68
CA GLN A 127 13.75 2.81 9.78
C GLN A 127 13.81 3.53 8.42
N VAL A 128 14.93 3.49 7.70
CA VAL A 128 15.00 3.91 6.29
C VAL A 128 15.68 2.83 5.47
N THR A 129 14.95 2.17 4.59
CA THR A 129 15.47 1.17 3.65
C THR A 129 15.66 1.83 2.30
N THR A 130 16.87 1.97 1.78
CA THR A 130 17.13 2.18 0.35
C THR A 130 17.65 0.88 -0.24
N MET A 131 16.89 0.23 -1.14
CA MET A 131 17.43 -0.80 -2.02
C MET A 131 18.21 -0.09 -3.14
N ASN A 132 19.51 -0.35 -3.27
CA ASN A 132 20.31 0.14 -4.38
C ASN A 132 20.86 -1.05 -5.15
N THR A 133 20.49 -1.12 -6.45
CA THR A 133 20.95 -2.00 -7.54
C THR A 133 20.81 -3.51 -7.41
#